data_AF-A0A0G2H1G0-F1
#
_entry.id   AF-A0A0G2H1G0-F1
#
_cell.length_a   1.000
_cell.length_b   1.000
_cell.length_c   1.000
_cell.angle_alpha   90.00
_cell.angle_beta   90.00
_cell.angle_gamma   90.00
#
_symmetry.space_group_name_H-M   'P 1'
#
loop_
_entity.id
_entity.type
_entity.pdbx_description
1 polymer ?
#
loop_
_entity_poly.entity_id
_entity_poly.type
_entity_poly.pdbx_seq_one_letter_code
_entity_poly.pdbx_strand_id
1 'polypeptide(L)'
;MSIYVDGGPDGKTPIQCWIIFPSTFNVSTPERHPLFFNIHGGPQLAALDAWSTRWNSLLFAEQGYIVAVPNFTGSDSFGEDFVKAIDEQWGGYPYRDLERCFEWIEARLTKKCDTSRAVAAGASYGGYMANWIAGQPLGKKFKAIVSHDGILDIRDLIGDDVSTENEVATMFGSRLWDPSESKTNKSDAIEEIKESWRRFNPIEYVHNWTTPMLFIHSDKDFRCPITSAWAGYRICKMKGIKTRILNFPDENHFVLNPENSIKWLNVIIGWCNEAVGIKDGIKLEPITSEPKWLGETKEGRIVDGQVLGPKTMTAENRAAAIMQLVRSNIGDYRDS
;
A
#
# COMPACT_ATOMS: atom_id res chain seq x y z
N MET A 1 -0.15 -23.24 -12.23
CA MET A 1 -1.38 -23.49 -13.00
C MET A 1 -2.27 -22.26 -12.96
N SER A 2 -3.23 -22.13 -13.87
CA SER A 2 -4.24 -21.07 -13.84
C SER A 2 -5.59 -21.64 -13.40
N ILE A 3 -6.32 -20.90 -12.56
CA ILE A 3 -7.72 -21.16 -12.24
C ILE A 3 -8.57 -19.98 -12.73
N TYR A 4 -9.88 -20.19 -12.83
CA TYR A 4 -10.84 -19.14 -13.13
C TYR A 4 -11.96 -19.18 -12.09
N VAL A 5 -12.35 -17.99 -11.61
CA VAL A 5 -13.42 -17.81 -10.63
C VAL A 5 -14.41 -16.80 -11.18
N ASP A 6 -15.70 -17.07 -11.06
CA ASP A 6 -16.73 -16.12 -11.48
C ASP A 6 -16.61 -14.84 -10.66
N GLY A 7 -16.48 -13.70 -11.34
CA GLY A 7 -16.31 -12.41 -10.70
C GLY A 7 -16.64 -11.25 -11.63
N GLY A 8 -15.91 -10.15 -11.52
CA GLY A 8 -16.13 -8.96 -12.32
C GLY A 8 -17.36 -8.17 -11.90
N PRO A 9 -17.71 -7.12 -12.67
CA PRO A 9 -18.86 -6.26 -12.41
C PRO A 9 -20.20 -7.00 -12.35
N ASP A 10 -20.35 -8.04 -13.17
CA ASP A 10 -21.57 -8.85 -13.29
C ASP A 10 -21.58 -10.08 -12.38
N GLY A 11 -20.47 -10.36 -11.69
CA GLY A 11 -20.28 -11.55 -10.86
C GLY A 11 -20.25 -12.86 -11.64
N LYS A 12 -20.05 -12.82 -12.95
CA LYS A 12 -19.98 -13.98 -13.86
C LYS A 12 -18.76 -13.93 -14.78
N THR A 13 -18.10 -12.79 -14.89
CA THR A 13 -16.89 -12.62 -15.69
C THR A 13 -15.78 -13.52 -15.12
N PRO A 14 -15.14 -14.38 -15.93
CA PRO A 14 -14.08 -15.25 -15.44
C PRO A 14 -12.84 -14.46 -15.00
N ILE A 15 -12.54 -14.48 -13.71
CA ILE A 15 -11.36 -13.89 -13.10
C ILE A 15 -10.26 -14.94 -13.05
N GLN A 16 -9.16 -14.68 -13.75
CA GLN A 16 -8.01 -15.57 -13.74
C GLN A 16 -7.23 -15.42 -12.42
N CYS A 17 -6.75 -16.54 -11.87
CA CYS A 17 -5.78 -16.52 -10.78
C CYS A 17 -4.68 -17.56 -11.02
N TRP A 18 -3.42 -17.12 -10.92
CA TRP A 18 -2.28 -18.01 -10.93
C TRP A 18 -2.14 -18.71 -9.60
N ILE A 19 -2.02 -20.05 -9.62
CA ILE A 19 -1.69 -20.86 -8.47
C ILE A 19 -0.32 -21.48 -8.70
N ILE A 20 0.64 -21.13 -7.85
CA ILE A 20 2.00 -21.64 -7.86
C ILE A 20 2.17 -22.54 -6.64
N PHE A 21 2.65 -23.75 -6.88
CA PHE A 21 2.94 -24.74 -5.84
C PHE A 21 4.43 -24.72 -5.49
N PRO A 22 4.80 -25.01 -4.23
CA PRO A 22 6.21 -25.19 -3.86
C PRO A 22 6.79 -26.39 -4.62
N SER A 23 8.10 -26.39 -4.89
CA SER A 23 8.79 -27.57 -5.46
C SER A 23 8.64 -28.83 -4.59
N THR A 24 8.42 -28.66 -3.29
CA THR A 24 8.17 -29.73 -2.32
C THR A 24 6.73 -30.26 -2.33
N PHE A 25 5.84 -29.67 -3.13
CA PHE A 25 4.44 -30.08 -3.20
C PHE A 25 4.29 -31.53 -3.64
N ASN A 26 3.69 -32.34 -2.77
CA ASN A 26 3.42 -33.74 -3.07
C ASN A 26 1.94 -34.05 -2.87
N VAL A 27 1.23 -34.43 -3.94
CA VAL A 27 -0.20 -34.75 -3.87
C VAL A 27 -0.49 -35.96 -2.97
N SER A 28 0.46 -36.89 -2.83
CA SER A 28 0.30 -38.14 -2.09
C SER A 28 0.50 -38.02 -0.58
N THR A 29 1.04 -36.89 -0.08
CA THR A 29 1.24 -36.68 1.37
C THR A 29 0.05 -35.94 1.99
N PRO A 30 -0.21 -36.03 3.31
CA PRO A 30 -1.22 -35.22 3.97
C PRO A 30 -0.77 -33.77 4.26
N GLU A 31 0.41 -33.36 3.79
CA GLU A 31 0.98 -32.04 4.06
C GLU A 31 0.10 -30.91 3.49
N ARG A 32 -0.07 -29.86 4.29
CA ARG A 32 -0.79 -28.64 3.92
C ARG A 32 0.14 -27.43 4.01
N HIS A 33 0.09 -26.60 2.98
CA HIS A 33 0.91 -25.42 2.83
C HIS A 33 0.14 -24.15 3.22
N PRO A 34 0.76 -23.17 3.87
CA PRO A 34 0.17 -21.85 4.06
C PRO A 34 -0.10 -21.16 2.71
N LEU A 35 -1.02 -20.20 2.71
CA LEU A 35 -1.35 -19.41 1.52
C LEU A 35 -0.58 -18.10 1.51
N PHE A 36 0.11 -17.80 0.41
CA PHE A 36 0.63 -16.46 0.11
C PHE A 36 -0.25 -15.82 -0.95
N PHE A 37 -1.04 -14.83 -0.57
CA PHE A 37 -1.97 -14.14 -1.45
C PHE A 37 -1.29 -12.87 -1.99
N ASN A 38 -0.73 -12.97 -3.20
CA ASN A 38 0.07 -11.92 -3.83
C ASN A 38 -0.83 -11.04 -4.71
N ILE A 39 -0.91 -9.75 -4.37
CA ILE A 39 -1.76 -8.77 -5.04
C ILE A 39 -0.86 -7.88 -5.88
N HIS A 40 -0.97 -7.98 -7.21
CA HIS A 40 -0.09 -7.23 -8.10
C HIS A 40 -0.35 -5.72 -8.07
N GLY A 41 0.69 -4.95 -8.42
CA GLY A 41 0.60 -3.51 -8.64
C GLY A 41 -0.09 -3.18 -9.97
N GLY A 42 -0.34 -1.89 -10.22
CA GLY A 42 -1.23 -1.44 -11.29
C GLY A 42 -1.93 -0.15 -10.85
N PRO A 43 -3.23 0.03 -11.09
CA PRO A 43 -4.21 -1.07 -11.20
C PRO A 43 -4.30 -1.76 -12.56
N GLN A 44 -3.95 -1.07 -13.64
CA GLN A 44 -4.14 -1.56 -15.02
C GLN A 44 -2.90 -2.30 -15.53
N LEU A 45 -2.52 -3.35 -14.81
CA LEU A 45 -1.48 -4.32 -15.17
C LEU A 45 -2.01 -5.73 -14.89
N ALA A 46 -1.44 -6.76 -15.51
CA ALA A 46 -1.71 -8.15 -15.16
C ALA A 46 -0.48 -8.84 -14.56
N ALA A 47 -0.73 -9.81 -13.67
CA ALA A 47 0.22 -10.87 -13.38
C ALA A 47 0.32 -11.80 -14.60
N LEU A 48 1.50 -11.83 -15.20
CA LEU A 48 1.82 -12.62 -16.40
C LEU A 48 2.70 -13.83 -16.05
N ASP A 49 2.85 -14.76 -17.01
CA ASP A 49 3.94 -15.74 -16.98
C ASP A 49 5.26 -15.05 -17.31
N ALA A 50 5.80 -14.36 -16.30
CA ALA A 50 6.97 -13.51 -16.42
C ALA A 50 7.92 -13.69 -15.24
N TRP A 51 9.21 -13.44 -15.50
CA TRP A 51 10.25 -13.50 -14.49
C TRP A 51 10.67 -12.09 -14.06
N SER A 52 10.86 -11.90 -12.75
CA SER A 52 11.33 -10.65 -12.16
C SER A 52 12.18 -10.97 -10.93
N THR A 53 13.13 -10.10 -10.59
CA THR A 53 13.82 -10.12 -9.29
C THR A 53 12.94 -9.58 -8.16
N ARG A 54 11.89 -8.83 -8.51
CA ARG A 54 10.92 -8.23 -7.59
C ARG A 54 9.60 -8.99 -7.66
N TRP A 55 8.99 -9.27 -6.51
CA TRP A 55 7.66 -9.90 -6.40
C TRP A 55 7.55 -11.24 -7.14
N ASN A 56 8.66 -11.98 -7.19
CA ASN A 56 8.70 -13.27 -7.85
C ASN A 56 7.95 -14.33 -7.02
N SER A 57 6.81 -14.78 -7.52
CA SER A 57 5.98 -15.78 -6.85
C SER A 57 6.70 -17.11 -6.58
N LEU A 58 7.72 -17.46 -7.38
CA LEU A 58 8.52 -18.67 -7.13
C LEU A 58 9.31 -18.57 -5.82
N LEU A 59 9.81 -17.39 -5.46
CA LEU A 59 10.56 -17.22 -4.21
C LEU A 59 9.67 -17.47 -2.98
N PHE A 60 8.40 -17.03 -3.03
CA PHE A 60 7.45 -17.32 -1.96
C PHE A 60 7.02 -18.79 -1.98
N ALA A 61 6.82 -19.38 -3.15
CA ALA A 61 6.51 -20.80 -3.26
C ALA A 61 7.61 -21.65 -2.63
N GLU A 62 8.89 -21.36 -2.89
CA GLU A 62 10.02 -22.11 -2.32
C GLU A 62 10.21 -21.94 -0.80
N GLN A 63 9.46 -21.04 -0.14
CA GLN A 63 9.36 -21.02 1.32
C GLN A 63 8.32 -22.00 1.87
N GLY A 64 7.67 -22.77 0.99
CA GLY A 64 6.66 -23.76 1.32
C GLY A 64 5.22 -23.24 1.23
N TYR A 65 4.98 -22.09 0.60
CA TYR A 65 3.63 -21.56 0.39
C TYR A 65 2.99 -22.11 -0.89
N ILE A 66 1.67 -22.26 -0.87
CA ILE A 66 0.89 -22.15 -2.11
C ILE A 66 0.69 -20.65 -2.36
N VAL A 67 1.10 -20.17 -3.54
CA VAL A 67 0.99 -18.76 -3.91
C VAL A 67 -0.18 -18.56 -4.85
N ALA A 68 -1.05 -17.61 -4.53
CA ALA A 68 -2.16 -17.18 -5.37
C ALA A 68 -1.93 -15.76 -5.88
N VAL A 69 -2.07 -15.55 -7.19
CA VAL A 69 -1.92 -14.23 -7.83
C VAL A 69 -3.15 -13.97 -8.72
N PRO A 70 -4.21 -13.36 -8.18
CA PRO A 70 -5.41 -13.03 -8.94
C PRO A 70 -5.17 -11.86 -9.89
N ASN A 71 -5.68 -11.97 -11.12
CA ASN A 71 -5.84 -10.86 -12.06
C ASN A 71 -7.27 -10.30 -11.91
N PHE A 72 -7.44 -9.43 -10.90
CA PHE A 72 -8.71 -8.83 -10.51
C PHE A 72 -9.25 -7.83 -11.56
N THR A 73 -10.53 -7.46 -11.48
CA THR A 73 -11.15 -6.41 -12.34
C THR A 73 -10.24 -5.19 -12.45
N GLY A 74 -9.93 -4.76 -13.66
CA GLY A 74 -8.94 -3.71 -13.93
C GLY A 74 -7.62 -4.22 -14.51
N SER A 75 -7.30 -5.51 -14.33
CA SER A 75 -6.10 -6.11 -14.92
C SER A 75 -6.14 -6.04 -16.45
N ASP A 76 -5.00 -5.74 -17.07
CA ASP A 76 -4.88 -5.72 -18.53
C ASP A 76 -4.98 -7.13 -19.14
N SER A 77 -4.98 -7.23 -20.48
CA SER A 77 -5.01 -8.50 -21.21
C SER A 77 -6.32 -9.31 -21.14
N PHE A 78 -7.36 -8.80 -20.43
CA PHE A 78 -8.70 -9.43 -20.33
C PHE A 78 -9.82 -8.63 -21.05
N GLY A 79 -9.44 -7.67 -21.89
CA GLY A 79 -10.37 -6.82 -22.66
C GLY A 79 -10.58 -5.45 -22.04
N GLU A 80 -10.90 -4.47 -22.89
CA GLU A 80 -10.98 -3.05 -22.49
C GLU A 80 -12.07 -2.79 -21.44
N ASP A 81 -13.23 -3.44 -21.56
CA ASP A 81 -14.33 -3.29 -20.60
C ASP A 81 -13.92 -3.78 -19.20
N PHE A 82 -13.14 -4.85 -19.13
CA PHE A 82 -12.63 -5.37 -17.85
C PHE A 82 -11.61 -4.44 -17.20
N VAL A 83 -10.75 -3.81 -18.02
CA VAL A 83 -9.75 -2.83 -17.58
C VAL A 83 -10.42 -1.56 -17.06
N LYS A 84 -11.41 -1.04 -17.77
CA LYS A 84 -12.13 0.19 -17.40
C LYS A 84 -13.07 0.01 -16.23
N ALA A 85 -13.51 -1.20 -15.95
CA ALA A 85 -14.42 -1.47 -14.84
C ALA A 85 -13.85 -1.14 -13.45
N ILE A 86 -12.54 -0.91 -13.31
CA ILE A 86 -11.93 -0.47 -12.05
C ILE A 86 -12.12 1.02 -11.75
N ASP A 87 -12.47 1.82 -12.76
CA ASP A 87 -12.60 3.27 -12.62
C ASP A 87 -13.65 3.63 -11.57
N GLU A 88 -13.32 4.62 -10.73
CA GLU A 88 -14.11 5.09 -9.58
C GLU A 88 -14.32 4.04 -8.46
N GLN A 89 -13.70 2.84 -8.57
CA GLN A 89 -13.96 1.74 -7.65
C GLN A 89 -12.77 0.80 -7.40
N TRP A 90 -11.59 1.38 -7.17
CA TRP A 90 -10.37 0.64 -6.81
C TRP A 90 -10.59 -0.35 -5.64
N GLY A 91 -11.33 0.04 -4.61
CA GLY A 91 -11.70 -0.85 -3.48
C GLY A 91 -12.99 -1.68 -3.70
N GLY A 92 -13.60 -1.58 -4.88
CA GLY A 92 -14.91 -2.16 -5.23
C GLY A 92 -14.80 -3.54 -5.87
N TYR A 93 -15.00 -3.63 -7.19
CA TYR A 93 -14.90 -4.90 -7.92
C TYR A 93 -13.58 -5.65 -7.71
N PRO A 94 -12.40 -4.99 -7.70
CA PRO A 94 -11.14 -5.69 -7.47
C PRO A 94 -11.12 -6.44 -6.14
N TYR A 95 -11.56 -5.78 -5.06
CA TYR A 95 -11.67 -6.39 -3.74
C TYR A 95 -12.62 -7.60 -3.73
N ARG A 96 -13.79 -7.49 -4.37
CA ARG A 96 -14.75 -8.61 -4.47
C ARG A 96 -14.17 -9.79 -5.23
N ASP A 97 -13.38 -9.54 -6.27
CA ASP A 97 -12.71 -10.60 -7.01
C ASP A 97 -11.64 -11.29 -6.16
N LEU A 98 -10.89 -10.53 -5.35
CA LEU A 98 -9.96 -11.10 -4.38
C LEU A 98 -10.66 -11.96 -3.32
N GLU A 99 -11.83 -11.52 -2.83
CA GLU A 99 -12.67 -12.32 -1.92
C GLU A 99 -13.07 -13.65 -2.57
N ARG A 100 -13.62 -13.60 -3.79
CA ARG A 100 -14.05 -14.78 -4.55
C ARG A 100 -12.89 -15.74 -4.81
N CYS A 101 -11.72 -15.22 -5.18
CA CYS A 101 -10.52 -16.03 -5.36
C CYS A 101 -10.09 -16.72 -4.05
N PHE A 102 -10.10 -15.99 -2.93
CA PHE A 102 -9.78 -16.58 -1.61
C PHE A 102 -10.78 -17.67 -1.23
N GLU A 103 -12.09 -17.42 -1.38
CA GLU A 103 -13.16 -18.38 -1.10
C GLU A 103 -13.04 -19.64 -1.96
N TRP A 104 -12.72 -19.48 -3.25
CA TRP A 104 -12.47 -20.61 -4.14
C TRP A 104 -11.31 -21.47 -3.64
N ILE A 105 -10.20 -20.84 -3.23
CA ILE A 105 -9.03 -21.55 -2.70
C ILE A 105 -9.39 -22.28 -1.39
N GLU A 106 -10.08 -21.59 -0.48
CA GLU A 106 -10.54 -22.14 0.80
C GLU A 106 -11.44 -23.38 0.59
N ALA A 107 -12.35 -23.32 -0.38
CA ALA A 107 -13.27 -24.41 -0.68
C ALA A 107 -12.64 -25.56 -1.48
N ARG A 108 -11.81 -25.26 -2.48
CA ARG A 108 -11.36 -26.24 -3.48
C ARG A 108 -9.98 -26.82 -3.20
N LEU A 109 -9.10 -26.07 -2.52
CA LEU A 109 -7.74 -26.52 -2.20
C LEU A 109 -7.58 -26.94 -0.74
N THR A 110 -8.65 -27.05 0.04
CA THR A 110 -8.62 -27.34 1.50
C THR A 110 -7.72 -28.51 1.92
N LYS A 111 -7.60 -29.57 1.08
CA LYS A 111 -6.75 -30.74 1.36
C LYS A 111 -5.25 -30.45 1.32
N LYS A 112 -4.84 -29.34 0.72
CA LYS A 112 -3.43 -28.99 0.44
C LYS A 112 -3.05 -27.56 0.81
N CYS A 113 -4.01 -26.66 0.83
CA CYS A 113 -3.85 -25.27 1.23
C CYS A 113 -4.49 -25.08 2.60
N ASP A 114 -3.73 -24.56 3.55
CA ASP A 114 -4.19 -24.14 4.86
C ASP A 114 -4.44 -22.63 4.89
N THR A 115 -5.65 -22.24 4.50
CA THR A 115 -6.08 -20.83 4.49
C THR A 115 -6.17 -20.21 5.89
N SER A 116 -6.19 -21.03 6.96
CA SER A 116 -6.04 -20.52 8.33
C SER A 116 -4.64 -19.97 8.62
N ARG A 117 -3.68 -20.28 7.74
CA ARG A 117 -2.30 -19.81 7.73
C ARG A 117 -2.04 -18.99 6.46
N ALA A 118 -2.90 -18.02 6.18
CA ALA A 118 -2.78 -17.14 5.01
C ALA A 118 -2.10 -15.81 5.33
N VAL A 119 -1.36 -15.26 4.37
CA VAL A 119 -0.86 -13.87 4.38
C VAL A 119 -1.25 -13.17 3.08
N ALA A 120 -1.40 -11.85 3.12
CA ALA A 120 -1.60 -11.03 1.93
C ALA A 120 -0.45 -10.04 1.78
N ALA A 121 0.00 -9.80 0.55
CA ALA A 121 1.09 -8.88 0.26
C ALA A 121 0.90 -8.24 -1.11
N GLY A 122 1.24 -6.97 -1.24
CA GLY A 122 1.23 -6.29 -2.53
C GLY A 122 2.05 -5.00 -2.52
N ALA A 123 2.36 -4.51 -3.73
CA ALA A 123 3.06 -3.24 -3.92
C ALA A 123 2.31 -2.24 -4.79
N SER A 124 2.56 -0.94 -4.60
CA SER A 124 1.88 0.13 -5.35
C SER A 124 0.36 0.02 -5.17
N TYR A 125 -0.43 -0.14 -6.23
CA TYR A 125 -1.85 -0.49 -6.11
C TYR A 125 -2.11 -1.73 -5.24
N GLY A 126 -1.25 -2.76 -5.31
CA GLY A 126 -1.34 -3.92 -4.42
C GLY A 126 -1.10 -3.56 -2.94
N GLY A 127 -0.28 -2.54 -2.69
CA GLY A 127 -0.06 -1.96 -1.35
C GLY A 127 -1.25 -1.11 -0.88
N TYR A 128 -1.90 -0.38 -1.80
CA TYR A 128 -3.21 0.24 -1.57
C TYR A 128 -4.25 -0.81 -1.18
N MET A 129 -4.34 -1.89 -1.96
CA MET A 129 -5.29 -2.97 -1.72
C MET A 129 -4.98 -3.71 -0.42
N ALA A 130 -3.71 -3.84 -0.03
CA ALA A 130 -3.32 -4.37 1.28
C ALA A 130 -3.84 -3.49 2.43
N ASN A 131 -3.72 -2.16 2.32
CA ASN A 131 -4.28 -1.21 3.29
C ASN A 131 -5.81 -1.26 3.31
N TRP A 132 -6.45 -1.35 2.14
CA TRP A 132 -7.90 -1.50 2.00
C TRP A 132 -8.40 -2.77 2.69
N ILE A 133 -7.86 -3.94 2.30
CA ILE A 133 -8.21 -5.26 2.84
C ILE A 133 -8.12 -5.29 4.37
N ALA A 134 -7.12 -4.63 4.97
CA ALA A 134 -6.97 -4.57 6.42
C ALA A 134 -8.19 -3.99 7.15
N GLY A 135 -8.99 -3.15 6.48
CA GLY A 135 -10.24 -2.59 7.00
C GLY A 135 -11.51 -3.37 6.64
N GLN A 136 -11.40 -4.43 5.84
CA GLN A 136 -12.53 -5.20 5.31
C GLN A 136 -12.61 -6.62 5.89
N PRO A 137 -13.74 -7.36 5.71
CA PRO A 137 -13.89 -8.72 6.22
C PRO A 137 -12.77 -9.69 5.82
N LEU A 138 -12.29 -9.62 4.57
CA LEU A 138 -11.21 -10.47 4.08
C LEU A 138 -9.91 -10.29 4.88
N GLY A 139 -9.62 -9.09 5.38
CA GLY A 139 -8.42 -8.80 6.18
C GLY A 139 -8.30 -9.68 7.43
N LYS A 140 -9.42 -10.10 8.00
CA LYS A 140 -9.48 -10.96 9.20
C LYS A 140 -9.10 -12.42 8.92
N LYS A 141 -9.07 -12.83 7.65
CA LYS A 141 -8.63 -14.17 7.23
C LYS A 141 -7.11 -14.31 7.19
N PHE A 142 -6.38 -13.20 7.13
CA PHE A 142 -4.92 -13.20 7.07
C PHE A 142 -4.27 -13.12 8.46
N LYS A 143 -3.14 -13.81 8.62
CA LYS A 143 -2.28 -13.73 9.81
C LYS A 143 -1.36 -12.52 9.80
N ALA A 144 -1.05 -12.02 8.60
CA ALA A 144 -0.29 -10.81 8.40
C ALA A 144 -0.59 -10.22 7.02
N ILE A 145 -0.45 -8.91 6.91
CA ILE A 145 -0.59 -8.14 5.67
C ILE A 145 0.72 -7.36 5.43
N VAL A 146 1.17 -7.28 4.18
CA VAL A 146 2.31 -6.47 3.76
C VAL A 146 1.86 -5.39 2.78
N SER A 147 2.10 -4.13 3.11
CA SER A 147 1.91 -2.98 2.23
C SER A 147 3.27 -2.41 1.84
N HIS A 148 3.59 -2.45 0.56
CA HIS A 148 4.85 -1.94 0.01
C HIS A 148 4.56 -0.81 -0.97
N ASP A 149 5.17 0.36 -0.79
CA ASP A 149 4.94 1.55 -1.62
C ASP A 149 3.43 1.81 -1.81
N GLY A 150 2.66 1.57 -0.74
CA GLY A 150 1.21 1.48 -0.78
C GLY A 150 0.54 2.79 -0.38
N ILE A 151 -0.62 3.06 -0.96
CA ILE A 151 -1.39 4.27 -0.69
C ILE A 151 -2.33 4.01 0.50
N LEU A 152 -2.27 4.87 1.52
CA LEU A 152 -3.20 4.85 2.64
C LEU A 152 -4.35 5.83 2.42
N ASP A 153 -4.03 7.00 1.88
CA ASP A 153 -4.98 8.04 1.53
C ASP A 153 -4.89 8.34 0.04
N ILE A 154 -5.96 8.14 -0.73
CA ILE A 154 -5.90 8.41 -2.18
C ILE A 154 -5.61 9.89 -2.50
N ARG A 155 -5.86 10.81 -1.56
CA ARG A 155 -5.52 12.23 -1.71
C ARG A 155 -4.01 12.46 -1.74
N ASP A 156 -3.24 11.57 -1.10
CA ASP A 156 -1.78 11.62 -1.10
C ASP A 156 -1.22 11.47 -2.54
N LEU A 157 -1.92 10.75 -3.43
CA LEU A 157 -1.49 10.58 -4.83
C LEU A 157 -1.42 11.90 -5.60
N ILE A 158 -2.22 12.91 -5.22
CA ILE A 158 -2.16 14.24 -5.83
C ILE A 158 -0.82 14.92 -5.55
N GLY A 159 -0.20 14.61 -4.39
CA GLY A 159 1.01 15.27 -3.91
C GLY A 159 2.30 14.81 -4.58
N ASP A 160 2.42 13.50 -4.88
CA ASP A 160 3.68 12.92 -5.39
C ASP A 160 3.60 12.33 -6.80
N ASP A 161 2.44 11.93 -7.33
CA ASP A 161 2.36 11.38 -8.70
C ASP A 161 2.33 12.51 -9.75
N VAL A 162 3.46 13.20 -9.90
CA VAL A 162 3.66 14.32 -10.84
C VAL A 162 3.53 13.88 -12.30
N SER A 163 3.52 12.56 -12.57
CA SER A 163 3.48 12.02 -13.93
C SER A 163 2.07 11.95 -14.52
N THR A 164 1.02 12.04 -13.69
CA THR A 164 -0.36 11.73 -14.07
C THR A 164 -1.39 12.72 -13.49
N GLU A 165 -0.99 13.97 -13.19
CA GLU A 165 -1.76 14.97 -12.43
C GLU A 165 -3.27 15.03 -12.75
N ASN A 166 -3.66 14.91 -14.02
CA ASN A 166 -5.06 14.91 -14.43
C ASN A 166 -5.70 13.51 -14.47
N GLU A 167 -4.94 12.47 -14.78
CA GLU A 167 -5.46 11.10 -14.94
C GLU A 167 -5.88 10.53 -13.57
N VAL A 168 -5.08 10.72 -12.52
CA VAL A 168 -5.40 10.25 -11.16
C VAL A 168 -6.74 10.80 -10.68
N ALA A 169 -6.99 12.09 -10.89
CA ALA A 169 -8.24 12.70 -10.48
C ALA A 169 -9.46 12.13 -11.23
N THR A 170 -9.32 11.86 -12.53
CA THR A 170 -10.40 11.26 -13.33
C THR A 170 -10.68 9.81 -12.98
N MET A 171 -9.70 9.05 -12.49
CA MET A 171 -9.90 7.68 -12.00
C MET A 171 -10.79 7.61 -10.75
N PHE A 172 -10.99 8.73 -10.04
CA PHE A 172 -11.87 8.85 -8.88
C PHE A 172 -13.12 9.70 -9.17
N GLY A 173 -13.47 9.83 -10.46
CA GLY A 173 -14.71 10.41 -10.98
C GLY A 173 -14.54 11.86 -11.44
N SER A 174 -13.92 12.70 -10.62
CA SER A 174 -13.56 14.08 -11.00
C SER A 174 -12.57 14.69 -10.01
N ARG A 175 -12.01 15.84 -10.36
CA ARG A 175 -11.11 16.61 -9.50
C ARG A 175 -11.81 17.11 -8.23
N LEU A 176 -11.19 16.85 -7.07
CA LEU A 176 -11.67 17.31 -5.77
C LEU A 176 -11.81 18.84 -5.69
N TRP A 177 -11.00 19.58 -6.43
CA TRP A 177 -10.95 21.05 -6.45
C TRP A 177 -11.75 21.70 -7.58
N ASP A 178 -12.35 20.91 -8.49
CA ASP A 178 -13.09 21.43 -9.64
C ASP A 178 -14.46 20.76 -9.78
N PRO A 179 -15.53 21.39 -9.26
CA PRO A 179 -16.88 20.83 -9.35
C PRO A 179 -17.49 20.94 -10.75
N SER A 180 -16.82 21.59 -11.72
CA SER A 180 -17.35 21.73 -13.08
C SER A 180 -17.39 20.43 -13.88
N GLU A 181 -16.61 19.43 -13.45
CA GLU A 181 -16.55 18.09 -14.05
C GLU A 181 -17.57 17.10 -13.48
N SER A 182 -18.35 17.50 -12.46
CA SER A 182 -19.41 16.65 -11.90
C SER A 182 -20.52 16.36 -12.93
N LYS A 183 -20.99 15.11 -12.94
CA LYS A 183 -22.10 14.65 -13.78
C LYS A 183 -23.48 15.04 -13.22
N THR A 184 -23.55 15.68 -12.04
CA THR A 184 -24.80 16.05 -11.35
C THR A 184 -25.00 17.56 -11.26
N ASN A 185 -26.11 17.98 -10.64
CA ASN A 185 -26.45 19.40 -10.48
C ASN A 185 -25.42 20.10 -9.57
N LYS A 186 -25.10 21.37 -9.87
CA LYS A 186 -24.04 22.14 -9.19
C LYS A 186 -24.13 22.18 -7.65
N SER A 187 -25.33 22.08 -7.06
CA SER A 187 -25.52 22.14 -5.60
C SER A 187 -25.01 20.89 -4.88
N ASP A 188 -25.11 19.72 -5.53
CA ASP A 188 -24.82 18.42 -4.92
C ASP A 188 -23.46 17.87 -5.38
N ALA A 189 -22.92 18.45 -6.45
CA ALA A 189 -21.65 18.09 -7.07
C ALA A 189 -20.50 17.95 -6.04
N ILE A 190 -20.33 18.90 -5.12
CA ILE A 190 -19.20 18.86 -4.18
C ILE A 190 -19.27 17.66 -3.22
N GLU A 191 -20.47 17.31 -2.73
CA GLU A 191 -20.63 16.20 -1.80
C GLU A 191 -20.50 14.84 -2.51
N GLU A 192 -20.99 14.75 -3.76
CA GLU A 192 -20.78 13.56 -4.59
C GLU A 192 -19.29 13.29 -4.85
N ILE A 193 -18.53 14.34 -5.19
CA ILE A 193 -17.08 14.25 -5.42
C ILE A 193 -16.36 13.82 -4.14
N LYS A 194 -16.71 14.42 -2.99
CA LYS A 194 -16.12 13.98 -1.71
C LYS A 194 -16.43 12.51 -1.44
N GLU A 195 -17.64 12.07 -1.71
CA GLU A 195 -18.03 10.68 -1.50
C GLU A 195 -17.28 9.72 -2.45
N SER A 196 -17.09 10.06 -3.73
CA SER A 196 -16.33 9.21 -4.66
C SER A 196 -14.88 9.01 -4.20
N TRP A 197 -14.26 10.08 -3.67
CA TRP A 197 -12.90 10.04 -3.14
C TRP A 197 -12.78 9.37 -1.75
N ARG A 198 -13.89 9.18 -1.02
CA ARG A 198 -13.87 8.59 0.34
C ARG A 198 -14.26 7.12 0.34
N ARG A 199 -15.23 6.73 -0.49
CA ARG A 199 -15.83 5.39 -0.47
C ARG A 199 -14.82 4.25 -0.51
N PHE A 200 -13.75 4.40 -1.27
CA PHE A 200 -12.71 3.39 -1.42
C PHE A 200 -11.36 3.87 -0.89
N ASN A 201 -11.36 4.78 0.09
CA ASN A 201 -10.13 5.30 0.67
C ASN A 201 -9.76 4.52 1.95
N PRO A 202 -8.63 3.79 2.01
CA PRO A 202 -8.28 2.94 3.14
C PRO A 202 -8.28 3.67 4.49
N ILE A 203 -7.91 4.95 4.52
CA ILE A 203 -7.90 5.77 5.74
C ILE A 203 -9.28 5.83 6.44
N GLU A 204 -10.38 5.77 5.70
CA GLU A 204 -11.74 5.81 6.26
C GLU A 204 -12.07 4.53 7.06
N TYR A 205 -11.33 3.44 6.83
CA TYR A 205 -11.60 2.10 7.37
C TYR A 205 -10.57 1.63 8.41
N VAL A 206 -9.62 2.48 8.80
CA VAL A 206 -8.56 2.12 9.78
C VAL A 206 -9.10 1.82 11.19
N HIS A 207 -10.33 2.22 11.47
CA HIS A 207 -11.03 1.83 12.70
C HIS A 207 -11.21 0.30 12.80
N ASN A 208 -11.36 -0.39 11.66
CA ASN A 208 -11.54 -1.84 11.58
C ASN A 208 -10.24 -2.64 11.57
N TRP A 209 -9.07 -1.99 11.46
CA TRP A 209 -7.79 -2.68 11.40
C TRP A 209 -7.54 -3.48 12.68
N THR A 210 -7.20 -4.76 12.53
CA THR A 210 -6.82 -5.66 13.62
C THR A 210 -5.68 -6.62 13.26
N THR A 211 -5.45 -6.85 11.96
CA THR A 211 -4.44 -7.80 11.46
C THR A 211 -3.04 -7.20 11.54
N PRO A 212 -2.00 -7.97 11.93
CA PRO A 212 -0.62 -7.51 11.89
C PRO A 212 -0.19 -6.98 10.51
N MET A 213 0.51 -5.84 10.47
CA MET A 213 0.92 -5.18 9.22
C MET A 213 2.41 -4.85 9.15
N LEU A 214 3.05 -5.18 8.04
CA LEU A 214 4.37 -4.71 7.65
C LEU A 214 4.23 -3.62 6.60
N PHE A 215 4.89 -2.49 6.83
CA PHE A 215 4.99 -1.39 5.88
C PHE A 215 6.40 -1.33 5.29
N ILE A 216 6.50 -1.15 3.98
CA ILE A 216 7.78 -0.98 3.28
C ILE A 216 7.65 0.24 2.37
N HIS A 217 8.60 1.16 2.42
CA HIS A 217 8.57 2.36 1.58
C HIS A 217 9.95 2.98 1.40
N SER A 218 10.20 3.58 0.25
CA SER A 218 11.48 4.25 -0.05
C SER A 218 11.39 5.78 0.05
N ASP A 219 12.46 6.46 0.49
CA ASP A 219 12.46 7.93 0.65
C ASP A 219 12.39 8.69 -0.67
N LYS A 220 12.81 8.07 -1.78
CA LYS A 220 12.77 8.69 -3.13
C LYS A 220 11.66 8.11 -4.00
N ASP A 221 10.61 7.58 -3.38
CA ASP A 221 9.38 7.26 -4.08
C ASP A 221 8.63 8.57 -4.39
N PHE A 222 8.68 8.99 -5.66
CA PHE A 222 7.95 10.15 -6.19
C PHE A 222 6.72 9.72 -7.00
N ARG A 223 6.10 8.60 -6.62
CA ARG A 223 4.82 8.14 -7.17
C ARG A 223 3.81 7.87 -6.07
N CYS A 224 4.25 7.29 -4.96
CA CYS A 224 3.42 7.05 -3.78
C CYS A 224 4.09 7.70 -2.56
N PRO A 225 3.41 8.60 -1.83
CA PRO A 225 4.04 9.27 -0.71
C PRO A 225 4.42 8.35 0.45
N ILE A 226 5.65 8.50 0.93
CA ILE A 226 6.16 7.78 2.12
C ILE A 226 5.32 8.05 3.37
N THR A 227 4.61 9.17 3.42
CA THR A 227 3.67 9.51 4.50
C THR A 227 2.60 8.46 4.69
N SER A 228 2.15 7.78 3.61
CA SER A 228 1.17 6.70 3.69
C SER A 228 1.69 5.52 4.54
N ALA A 229 2.94 5.09 4.33
CA ALA A 229 3.54 4.02 5.13
C ALA A 229 3.76 4.44 6.60
N TRP A 230 4.23 5.67 6.85
CA TRP A 230 4.40 6.18 8.21
C TRP A 230 3.08 6.29 8.97
N ALA A 231 2.04 6.83 8.33
CA ALA A 231 0.71 6.96 8.91
C ALA A 231 0.14 5.58 9.24
N GLY A 232 0.21 4.62 8.32
CA GLY A 232 -0.24 3.24 8.56
C GLY A 232 0.49 2.58 9.73
N TYR A 233 1.83 2.66 9.74
CA TYR A 233 2.66 2.16 10.84
C TYR A 233 2.27 2.80 12.19
N ARG A 234 2.12 4.13 12.24
CA ARG A 234 1.74 4.84 13.46
C ARG A 234 0.34 4.48 13.93
N ILE A 235 -0.62 4.33 13.03
CA ILE A 235 -1.98 3.88 13.35
C ILE A 235 -1.94 2.48 13.98
N CYS A 236 -1.21 1.53 13.39
CA CYS A 236 -1.03 0.21 13.97
C CYS A 236 -0.41 0.28 15.38
N LYS A 237 0.65 1.08 15.56
CA LYS A 237 1.28 1.28 16.88
C LYS A 237 0.29 1.84 17.91
N MET A 238 -0.50 2.85 17.56
CA MET A 238 -1.49 3.46 18.45
C MET A 238 -2.64 2.50 18.80
N LYS A 239 -3.03 1.62 17.88
CA LYS A 239 -4.05 0.59 18.10
C LYS A 239 -3.52 -0.66 18.81
N GLY A 240 -2.22 -0.75 19.11
CA GLY A 240 -1.60 -1.95 19.67
C GLY A 240 -1.53 -3.14 18.70
N ILE A 241 -1.68 -2.88 17.39
CA ILE A 241 -1.55 -3.89 16.35
C ILE A 241 -0.06 -4.17 16.13
N LYS A 242 0.33 -5.44 16.09
CA LYS A 242 1.71 -5.83 15.79
C LYS A 242 2.10 -5.28 14.42
N THR A 243 3.16 -4.49 14.37
CA THR A 243 3.60 -3.84 13.13
C THR A 243 5.10 -3.63 13.06
N ARG A 244 5.61 -3.46 11.84
CA ARG A 244 6.99 -3.08 11.53
C ARG A 244 7.00 -2.19 10.29
N ILE A 245 8.03 -1.36 10.18
CA ILE A 245 8.33 -0.59 8.97
C ILE A 245 9.77 -0.90 8.52
N LEU A 246 9.95 -1.07 7.20
CA LEU A 246 11.25 -1.10 6.53
C LEU A 246 11.31 0.09 5.58
N ASN A 247 12.33 0.93 5.73
CA ASN A 247 12.52 2.08 4.88
C ASN A 247 13.86 2.02 4.16
N PHE A 248 13.86 2.40 2.88
CA PHE A 248 15.05 2.50 2.05
C PHE A 248 15.32 3.97 1.69
N PRO A 249 16.32 4.62 2.30
CA PRO A 249 16.62 6.03 2.04
C PRO A 249 17.12 6.32 0.62
N ASP A 250 17.62 5.30 -0.08
CA ASP A 250 18.32 5.44 -1.35
C ASP A 250 17.59 4.88 -2.58
N GLU A 251 16.51 4.12 -2.37
CA GLU A 251 15.64 3.54 -3.41
C GLU A 251 14.55 4.50 -3.88
N ASN A 252 13.95 4.20 -5.05
CA ASN A 252 12.79 4.93 -5.58
C ASN A 252 11.49 4.11 -5.38
N HIS A 253 10.47 4.31 -6.22
CA HIS A 253 9.23 3.51 -6.23
C HIS A 253 9.46 1.99 -6.45
N PHE A 254 10.70 1.59 -6.72
CA PHE A 254 11.11 0.20 -6.80
C PHE A 254 12.37 0.00 -5.96
N VAL A 255 12.49 -1.17 -5.33
CA VAL A 255 13.74 -1.63 -4.74
C VAL A 255 14.61 -2.24 -5.84
N LEU A 256 15.66 -1.54 -6.25
CA LEU A 256 16.51 -1.88 -7.39
C LEU A 256 17.94 -2.29 -6.99
N ASN A 257 18.47 -1.74 -5.90
CA ASN A 257 19.79 -2.12 -5.43
C ASN A 257 19.78 -3.61 -5.01
N PRO A 258 20.73 -4.44 -5.46
CA PRO A 258 20.77 -5.86 -5.11
C PRO A 258 20.82 -6.15 -3.61
N GLU A 259 21.57 -5.36 -2.83
CA GLU A 259 21.69 -5.55 -1.37
C GLU A 259 20.38 -5.20 -0.67
N ASN A 260 19.75 -4.08 -1.07
CA ASN A 260 18.43 -3.70 -0.59
C ASN A 260 17.36 -4.73 -1.01
N SER A 261 17.47 -5.31 -2.21
CA SER A 261 16.55 -6.37 -2.68
C SER A 261 16.63 -7.63 -1.82
N ILE A 262 17.83 -8.05 -1.41
CA ILE A 262 18.02 -9.17 -0.48
C ILE A 262 17.41 -8.84 0.88
N LYS A 263 17.68 -7.62 1.40
CA LYS A 263 17.10 -7.14 2.66
C LYS A 263 15.57 -7.14 2.61
N TRP A 264 15.02 -6.57 1.55
CA TRP A 264 13.59 -6.47 1.27
C TRP A 264 12.91 -7.84 1.24
N LEU A 265 13.45 -8.79 0.46
CA LEU A 265 12.93 -10.16 0.40
C LEU A 265 13.02 -10.87 1.76
N ASN A 266 14.15 -10.76 2.46
CA ASN A 266 14.32 -11.37 3.77
C ASN A 266 13.30 -10.84 4.80
N VAL A 267 13.01 -9.55 4.77
CA VAL A 267 12.05 -8.93 5.70
C VAL A 267 10.61 -9.35 5.36
N ILE A 268 10.21 -9.32 4.08
CA ILE A 268 8.88 -9.79 3.65
C ILE A 268 8.68 -11.26 4.04
N ILE A 269 9.62 -12.12 3.62
CA ILE A 269 9.51 -13.55 3.84
C ILE A 269 9.56 -13.86 5.34
N GLY A 270 10.51 -13.28 6.07
CA GLY A 270 10.63 -13.50 7.51
C GLY A 270 9.36 -13.09 8.27
N TRP A 271 8.77 -11.94 7.92
CA TRP A 271 7.53 -11.46 8.52
C TRP A 271 6.36 -12.43 8.27
N CYS A 272 6.21 -12.86 7.02
CA CYS A 272 5.17 -13.81 6.63
C CYS A 272 5.39 -15.19 7.28
N ASN A 273 6.62 -15.70 7.29
CA ASN A 273 6.98 -16.99 7.87
C ASN A 273 6.67 -17.04 9.36
N GLU A 274 7.02 -15.98 10.10
CA GLU A 274 6.72 -15.86 11.53
C GLU A 274 5.20 -15.86 11.78
N ALA A 275 4.44 -15.13 10.96
CA ALA A 275 2.99 -15.02 11.10
C ALA A 275 2.25 -16.35 10.86
N VAL A 276 2.75 -17.20 9.95
CA VAL A 276 2.16 -18.50 9.61
C VAL A 276 2.85 -19.69 10.27
N GLY A 277 3.88 -19.46 11.07
CA GLY A 277 4.61 -20.50 11.81
C GLY A 277 5.50 -21.41 10.96
N ILE A 278 6.07 -20.94 9.85
CA ILE A 278 7.14 -21.66 9.14
C ILE A 278 8.43 -21.56 9.96
N LYS A 279 8.99 -22.71 10.37
CA LYS A 279 10.15 -22.77 11.28
C LYS A 279 11.50 -22.87 10.57
N ASP A 280 11.53 -23.60 9.45
CA ASP A 280 12.76 -23.95 8.73
C ASP A 280 13.04 -23.00 7.54
N GLY A 281 12.26 -21.92 7.41
CA GLY A 281 12.44 -20.88 6.38
C GLY A 281 13.24 -19.68 6.85
N ILE A 282 13.30 -18.64 6.01
CA ILE A 282 13.94 -17.36 6.36
C ILE A 282 13.27 -16.78 7.61
N LYS A 283 14.09 -16.35 8.57
CA LYS A 283 13.63 -15.76 9.83
C LYS A 283 13.58 -14.25 9.74
N LEU A 284 12.58 -13.66 10.38
CA LEU A 284 12.53 -12.22 10.55
C LEU A 284 13.69 -11.77 11.43
N GLU A 285 14.56 -10.96 10.86
CA GLU A 285 15.66 -10.33 11.58
C GLU A 285 15.17 -9.42 12.73
N PRO A 286 15.99 -9.19 13.78
CA PRO A 286 15.64 -8.23 14.82
C PRO A 286 15.56 -6.80 14.27
N ILE A 287 14.81 -5.94 14.96
CA ILE A 287 14.77 -4.51 14.65
C ILE A 287 16.17 -3.93 14.89
N THR A 288 16.75 -3.32 13.88
CA THR A 288 18.13 -2.77 13.93
C THR A 288 18.15 -1.24 14.02
N SER A 289 17.01 -0.57 13.89
CA SER A 289 16.91 0.89 13.99
C SER A 289 15.48 1.33 14.32
N GLU A 290 15.25 1.86 15.53
CA GLU A 290 14.25 2.92 15.66
C GLU A 290 14.82 4.17 14.96
N PRO A 291 13.98 4.96 14.29
CA PRO A 291 14.44 6.12 13.55
C PRO A 291 15.17 7.13 14.44
N LYS A 292 16.51 7.18 14.33
CA LYS A 292 17.35 8.22 14.98
C LYS A 292 16.98 9.64 14.52
N TRP A 293 16.32 9.79 13.37
CA TRP A 293 15.87 11.09 12.85
C TRP A 293 14.72 11.73 13.63
N LEU A 294 14.05 11.03 14.56
CA LEU A 294 13.18 11.69 15.53
C LEU A 294 13.94 12.61 16.50
N GLY A 295 15.28 12.55 16.52
CA GLY A 295 16.15 13.39 17.37
C GLY A 295 17.09 14.34 16.62
N GLU A 296 17.16 14.30 15.28
CA GLU A 296 18.01 15.20 14.51
C GLU A 296 17.20 16.34 13.90
N THR A 297 17.21 17.50 14.56
CA THR A 297 16.65 18.73 14.03
C THR A 297 17.57 19.26 12.93
N LYS A 298 17.15 19.17 11.66
CA LYS A 298 17.63 20.08 10.62
C LYS A 298 16.73 21.31 10.63
N GLU A 299 17.32 22.50 10.52
CA GLU A 299 16.56 23.74 10.29
C GLU A 299 15.68 23.55 9.06
N GLY A 300 14.37 23.75 9.22
CA GLY A 300 13.39 23.64 8.15
C GLY A 300 13.72 24.57 6.99
N ARG A 301 13.52 24.09 5.76
CA ARG A 301 13.57 24.93 4.57
C ARG A 301 12.17 25.44 4.29
N ILE A 302 12.01 26.75 4.18
CA ILE A 302 10.83 27.35 3.56
C ILE A 302 11.02 27.21 2.05
N VAL A 303 10.15 26.43 1.41
CA VAL A 303 10.11 26.30 -0.05
C VAL A 303 8.91 27.10 -0.53
N ASP A 304 9.10 28.39 -0.74
CA ASP A 304 8.20 29.15 -1.61
C ASP A 304 8.60 28.83 -3.05
N GLY A 305 7.64 28.40 -3.85
CA GLY A 305 7.83 28.11 -5.27
C GLY A 305 8.09 29.36 -6.10
N GLN A 306 9.22 30.03 -5.88
CA GLN A 306 9.90 30.94 -6.81
C GLN A 306 11.35 31.20 -6.35
N VAL A 307 12.31 30.82 -7.18
CA VAL A 307 13.75 30.98 -6.93
C VAL A 307 14.18 32.44 -7.09
N LEU A 308 14.82 33.06 -6.08
CA LEU A 308 15.94 34.00 -6.27
C LEU A 308 16.86 34.11 -5.02
N GLY A 309 18.09 33.57 -5.15
CA GLY A 309 19.37 34.17 -4.69
C GLY A 309 19.76 34.17 -3.19
N PRO A 310 20.97 33.70 -2.80
CA PRO A 310 21.39 33.67 -1.41
C PRO A 310 22.09 34.97 -0.98
N LYS A 311 21.71 35.52 0.18
CA LYS A 311 22.67 36.19 1.08
C LYS A 311 22.43 35.75 2.51
N THR A 312 23.43 35.09 3.06
CA THR A 312 23.52 34.52 4.41
C THR A 312 23.50 35.63 5.47
N MET A 313 22.58 35.55 6.44
CA MET A 313 22.64 36.32 7.69
C MET A 313 23.29 35.49 8.79
N THR A 314 24.24 36.09 9.52
CA THR A 314 24.99 35.47 10.62
C THR A 314 24.16 35.40 11.91
N ALA A 315 24.61 34.56 12.85
CA ALA A 315 23.90 34.24 14.10
C ALA A 315 23.56 35.45 14.99
N GLU A 316 24.33 36.54 14.94
CA GLU A 316 24.05 37.78 15.68
C GLU A 316 22.74 38.45 15.24
N ASN A 317 22.35 38.30 13.97
CA ASN A 317 21.12 38.90 13.46
C ASN A 317 19.86 38.12 13.84
N ARG A 318 19.99 36.84 14.25
CA ARG A 318 18.85 36.02 14.71
C ARG A 318 18.34 36.49 16.08
N ALA A 319 19.24 36.87 16.98
CA ALA A 319 18.88 37.39 18.30
C ALA A 319 18.18 38.76 18.23
N ALA A 320 18.62 39.63 17.31
CA ALA A 320 18.02 40.95 17.10
C ALA A 320 16.59 40.85 16.52
N ALA A 321 16.36 39.95 15.57
CA ALA A 321 15.04 39.73 14.97
C ALA A 321 14.03 39.12 15.96
N ILE A 322 14.47 38.17 16.79
CA ILE A 322 13.63 37.58 17.85
C ILE A 322 13.26 38.64 18.90
N MET A 323 14.20 39.51 19.29
CA MET A 323 13.93 40.59 20.23
C MET A 323 13.01 41.67 19.66
N GLN A 324 13.03 41.91 18.35
CA GLN A 324 12.12 42.86 17.69
C GLN A 324 10.68 42.33 17.64
N LEU A 325 10.49 41.01 17.47
CA LEU A 325 9.20 40.31 17.55
C LEU A 325 8.61 40.26 18.98
N VAL A 326 9.46 40.19 20.01
CA VAL A 326 9.03 40.27 21.42
C VAL A 326 8.63 41.71 21.79
N ARG A 327 9.34 42.72 21.25
CA ARG A 327 9.02 44.14 21.49
C ARG A 327 7.76 44.62 20.77
N SER A 328 7.37 44.01 19.66
CA SER A 328 6.14 44.39 18.94
C SER A 328 4.86 43.80 19.52
N ASN A 329 4.94 42.85 20.47
CA ASN A 329 3.80 42.10 21.02
C ASN A 329 3.61 42.22 22.55
N ILE A 330 4.40 43.06 23.22
CA ILE A 330 4.11 43.52 24.59
C ILE A 330 3.63 44.96 24.46
N GLY A 331 2.31 45.14 24.34
CA GLY A 331 1.69 46.47 24.30
C GLY A 331 2.00 47.27 25.56
N ASP A 332 2.23 48.56 25.37
CA ASP A 332 2.50 49.56 26.41
C ASP A 332 1.49 49.47 27.57
N TYR A 333 1.96 48.97 28.71
CA TYR A 333 1.36 49.23 30.01
C TYR A 333 2.38 50.09 30.79
N ARG A 334 2.18 51.42 30.75
CA ARG A 334 2.36 52.36 31.88
C ARG A 334 2.15 53.83 31.46
N ASP A 335 1.06 54.37 31.99
CA ASP A 335 0.92 55.68 32.63
C ASP A 335 1.30 56.97 31.88
N SER A 336 0.28 57.61 31.29
CA SER A 336 -0.06 59.03 31.54
C SER A 336 -1.49 59.32 31.12
#